data_AF-A0A958JA07-F1
#
_entry.id   AF-A0A958JA07-F1
#
_cell.length_a   1.000
_cell.length_b   1.000
_cell.length_c   1.000
_cell.angle_alpha   90.00
_cell.angle_beta   90.00
_cell.angle_gamma   90.00
#
_symmetry.space_group_name_H-M   'P 1'
#
loop_
_entity.id
_entity.type
_entity.pdbx_description
1 polymer ?
#
loop_
_entity_poly.entity_id
_entity_poly.type
_entity_poly.pdbx_seq_one_letter_code
_entity_poly.pdbx_strand_id
1 'polypeptide(L)'
;VETFLRSGVDIARTDTVTYTPAAPGYYAWHITVVDNESAQNESASSDTVDTPLSLPVFDAFADPGDPNPGLWVNTNTDINDRADNPPSGAYALNFNGKPDGDDALELKPLDLSGMAGTGMRLRYYYQPQGNGNAPEPEDSLRVHFKNDLGNWVLIKSYPGTTLQPFVLEEIDIESAPNGGGSYFFGQFQVRFSSIGGAGFFPNDDWFIDDVEVGMPGLAIEDESGTLPLTYEVKPNYPNPFNPSTTIAYQLPRSGEVALEIYNALGQKVRTLVNQHKEAGFHQAQWDGRNDRGLQVASGIYIYRFAAGDFRQVRKMILLK
;
A
#
# COMPACT_ATOMS: atom_id res chain seq x y z
N VAL A 1 30.29 0.59 9.04
CA VAL A 1 31.45 0.23 8.20
C VAL A 1 32.04 -1.02 8.78
N GLU A 2 31.82 -2.18 8.15
CA GLU A 2 32.56 -3.40 8.48
C GLU A 2 33.80 -3.46 7.59
N THR A 3 34.94 -3.84 8.16
CA THR A 3 36.21 -3.94 7.45
C THR A 3 36.73 -5.36 7.60
N PHE A 4 36.93 -6.04 6.47
CA PHE A 4 37.53 -7.37 6.42
C PHE A 4 39.03 -7.21 6.18
N LEU A 5 39.85 -7.66 7.14
CA LEU A 5 41.30 -7.71 6.98
C LEU A 5 41.68 -9.07 6.39
N ARG A 6 42.24 -9.08 5.17
CA ARG A 6 42.84 -10.29 4.60
C ARG A 6 44.29 -10.42 5.07
N SER A 7 44.68 -11.62 5.50
CA SER A 7 46.08 -11.96 5.75
C SER A 7 46.55 -12.92 4.67
N GLY A 8 47.43 -12.44 3.77
CA GLY A 8 48.37 -13.22 2.96
C GLY A 8 47.81 -14.34 2.08
N VAL A 9 47.91 -14.10 0.76
CA VAL A 9 47.69 -15.02 -0.37
C VAL A 9 46.22 -15.18 -0.78
N ASP A 10 45.92 -14.55 -1.91
CA ASP A 10 44.65 -14.58 -2.62
C ASP A 10 44.40 -16.00 -3.19
N ILE A 11 43.58 -16.77 -2.48
CA ILE A 11 43.00 -18.02 -2.99
C ILE A 11 41.51 -17.81 -3.17
N ALA A 12 40.97 -18.21 -4.34
CA ALA A 12 39.57 -18.04 -4.70
C ALA A 12 38.63 -18.56 -3.61
N ARG A 13 38.10 -17.64 -2.80
CA ARG A 13 37.17 -17.90 -1.71
C ARG A 13 36.03 -16.91 -1.79
N THR A 14 34.81 -17.41 -1.66
CA THR A 14 33.62 -16.59 -1.47
C THR A 14 33.55 -16.17 -0.01
N ASP A 15 33.61 -14.87 0.25
CA ASP A 15 33.28 -14.28 1.55
C ASP A 15 31.81 -13.85 1.54
N THR A 16 31.11 -14.00 2.66
CA THR A 16 29.71 -13.59 2.80
C THR A 16 29.54 -12.86 4.11
N VAL A 17 28.80 -11.75 4.08
CA VAL A 17 28.40 -10.99 5.26
C VAL A 17 26.89 -10.89 5.29
N THR A 18 26.30 -11.01 6.47
CA THR A 18 24.87 -10.80 6.69
C THR A 18 24.70 -9.56 7.55
N TYR A 19 24.10 -8.52 6.99
CA TYR A 19 23.72 -7.33 7.73
C TYR A 19 22.23 -7.37 8.03
N THR A 20 21.86 -7.28 9.32
CA THR A 20 20.48 -7.13 9.76
C THR A 20 20.34 -5.74 10.39
N PRO A 21 19.62 -4.80 9.74
CA PRO A 21 19.46 -3.46 10.29
C PRO A 21 18.72 -3.48 11.62
N ALA A 22 19.10 -2.58 12.52
CA ALA A 22 18.54 -2.49 13.87
C ALA A 22 17.09 -1.96 13.91
N ALA A 23 16.64 -1.29 12.84
CA ALA A 23 15.28 -0.79 12.67
C ALA A 23 14.82 -0.95 11.21
N PRO A 24 13.53 -1.19 10.94
CA PRO A 24 12.97 -1.09 9.59
C PRO A 24 13.24 0.30 9.01
N GLY A 25 13.70 0.40 7.76
CA GLY A 25 14.01 1.68 7.13
C GLY A 25 14.93 1.55 5.91
N TYR A 26 15.22 2.69 5.28
CA TYR A 26 16.02 2.78 4.06
C TYR A 26 17.53 2.78 4.37
N TYR A 27 18.28 1.89 3.71
CA TYR A 27 19.73 1.85 3.79
C TYR A 27 20.35 1.79 2.40
N ALA A 28 21.11 2.82 2.03
CA ALA A 28 22.06 2.70 0.93
C ALA A 28 23.28 1.92 1.44
N TRP A 29 23.66 0.86 0.75
CA TRP A 29 24.87 0.12 1.05
C TRP A 29 25.84 0.24 -0.14
N HIS A 30 27.12 0.40 0.18
CA HIS A 30 28.20 0.42 -0.78
C HIS A 30 29.20 -0.66 -0.35
N ILE A 31 29.41 -1.67 -1.19
CA ILE A 31 30.49 -2.62 -1.01
C ILE A 31 31.69 -2.05 -1.76
N THR A 32 32.72 -1.65 -1.01
CA THR A 32 34.01 -1.30 -1.59
C THR A 32 34.96 -2.45 -1.32
N VAL A 33 35.37 -3.14 -2.38
CA VAL A 33 36.44 -4.14 -2.29
C VAL A 33 37.76 -3.42 -2.55
N VAL A 34 38.54 -3.20 -1.50
CA VAL A 34 39.88 -2.63 -1.62
C VAL A 34 40.87 -3.78 -1.69
N ASP A 35 41.35 -4.09 -2.89
CA ASP A 35 42.52 -4.93 -3.07
C ASP A 35 43.78 -4.10 -2.78
N ASN A 36 44.65 -4.58 -1.88
CA ASN A 36 45.84 -3.83 -1.46
C ASN A 36 47.03 -3.99 -2.43
N GLU A 37 46.85 -4.67 -3.57
CA GLU A 37 47.94 -4.99 -4.50
C GLU A 37 47.95 -4.15 -5.80
N SER A 38 46.85 -3.49 -6.21
CA SER A 38 46.81 -2.59 -7.39
C SER A 38 45.51 -1.78 -7.53
N ALA A 39 45.61 -0.45 -7.72
CA ALA A 39 44.45 0.46 -7.90
C ALA A 39 43.65 0.23 -9.20
N GLN A 40 44.09 -0.64 -10.10
CA GLN A 40 43.42 -0.92 -11.39
C GLN A 40 42.44 -2.11 -11.33
N ASN A 41 42.37 -2.83 -10.20
CA ASN A 41 41.51 -4.03 -10.03
C ASN A 41 40.39 -3.81 -8.99
N GLU A 42 39.88 -2.60 -8.86
CA GLU A 42 38.65 -2.37 -8.10
C GLU A 42 37.47 -3.01 -8.85
N SER A 43 36.75 -3.90 -8.19
CA SER A 43 35.52 -4.46 -8.75
C SER A 43 34.47 -3.35 -8.89
N ALA A 44 33.76 -3.33 -10.01
CA ALA A 44 32.62 -2.43 -10.17
C ALA A 44 31.53 -2.80 -9.16
N SER A 45 30.95 -1.78 -8.53
CA SER A 45 29.79 -1.89 -7.65
C SER A 45 28.67 -2.69 -8.33
N SER A 46 28.24 -3.78 -7.70
CA SER A 46 27.11 -4.60 -8.16
C SER A 46 25.84 -4.30 -7.34
N ASP A 47 24.77 -4.01 -8.08
CA ASP A 47 23.34 -4.07 -7.75
C ASP A 47 22.79 -3.35 -6.51
N THR A 48 21.76 -2.54 -6.77
CA THR A 48 20.81 -2.04 -5.78
C THR A 48 19.88 -3.20 -5.40
N VAL A 49 19.97 -3.68 -4.15
CA VAL A 49 18.92 -4.57 -3.61
C VAL A 49 17.90 -3.68 -2.92
N ASP A 50 16.77 -3.47 -3.59
CA ASP A 50 15.64 -2.73 -3.04
C ASP A 50 14.98 -3.56 -1.92
N THR A 51 14.97 -3.00 -0.71
CA THR A 51 14.20 -3.56 0.39
C THR A 51 12.73 -3.28 0.14
N PRO A 52 11.84 -4.27 0.25
CA PRO A 52 10.44 -4.06 -0.11
C PRO A 52 9.74 -3.07 0.83
N LEU A 53 8.79 -2.30 0.30
CA LEU A 53 7.96 -1.41 1.11
C LEU A 53 7.11 -2.25 2.07
N SER A 54 6.82 -1.66 3.24
CA SER A 54 5.90 -2.25 4.20
C SER A 54 4.47 -2.13 3.71
N LEU A 55 3.65 -3.14 4.02
CA LEU A 55 2.22 -3.09 3.79
C LEU A 55 1.48 -2.46 4.98
N PRO A 56 0.35 -1.76 4.72
CA PRO A 56 -0.18 -1.45 3.40
C PRO A 56 0.64 -0.34 2.72
N VAL A 57 0.42 -0.14 1.43
CA VAL A 57 0.86 1.06 0.72
C VAL A 57 -0.36 1.85 0.30
N PHE A 58 -0.28 3.17 0.45
CA PHE A 58 -1.31 4.12 0.02
C PHE A 58 -0.64 5.40 -0.51
N ASP A 59 -1.15 5.93 -1.62
CA ASP A 59 -0.79 7.26 -2.11
C ASP A 59 -2.03 7.93 -2.73
N ALA A 60 -2.41 9.07 -2.15
CA ALA A 60 -3.49 9.94 -2.59
C ALA A 60 -3.01 11.02 -3.58
N PHE A 61 -1.71 11.11 -3.86
CA PHE A 61 -1.15 12.16 -4.70
C PHE A 61 -1.53 13.59 -4.23
N ALA A 62 -1.48 13.80 -2.91
CA ALA A 62 -2.02 15.00 -2.27
C ALA A 62 -1.22 16.30 -2.53
N ASP A 63 0.03 16.19 -2.98
CA ASP A 63 0.92 17.32 -3.26
C ASP A 63 1.27 17.39 -4.75
N PRO A 64 1.12 18.55 -5.42
CA PRO A 64 1.42 18.68 -6.84
C PRO A 64 2.92 18.59 -7.14
N GLY A 65 3.28 18.11 -8.33
CA GLY A 65 4.66 17.92 -8.76
C GLY A 65 4.99 16.45 -9.05
N ASP A 66 6.19 16.02 -8.68
CA ASP A 66 6.63 14.64 -8.93
C ASP A 66 6.03 13.67 -7.89
N PRO A 67 5.66 12.44 -8.30
CA PRO A 67 5.22 11.39 -7.38
C PRO A 67 6.26 11.07 -6.32
N ASN A 68 5.80 10.65 -5.13
CA ASN A 68 6.67 10.36 -3.99
C ASN A 68 7.79 9.37 -4.38
N PRO A 69 9.06 9.80 -4.46
CA PRO A 69 10.15 8.94 -4.90
C PRO A 69 10.50 7.86 -3.86
N GLY A 70 9.92 7.92 -2.66
CA GLY A 70 9.99 6.85 -1.67
C GLY A 70 9.11 5.63 -2.02
N LEU A 71 8.04 5.83 -2.79
CA LEU A 71 7.08 4.81 -3.19
C LEU A 71 7.21 4.43 -4.66
N TRP A 72 7.48 5.41 -5.52
CA TRP A 72 7.34 5.25 -6.97
C TRP A 72 8.66 5.44 -7.73
N VAL A 73 8.76 4.76 -8.86
CA VAL A 73 9.66 5.08 -9.96
C VAL A 73 8.79 5.73 -11.05
N ASN A 74 9.01 7.02 -11.27
CA ASN A 74 8.23 7.83 -12.20
C ASN A 74 8.89 7.91 -13.59
N THR A 75 8.11 7.66 -14.63
CA THR A 75 8.45 7.93 -16.03
C THR A 75 7.40 8.87 -16.61
N ASN A 76 7.72 10.17 -16.69
CA ASN A 76 6.92 11.22 -17.35
C ASN A 76 5.49 11.46 -16.83
N THR A 77 5.14 10.99 -15.62
CA THR A 77 3.87 11.38 -14.97
C THR A 77 4.07 12.58 -14.05
N ASP A 78 3.00 13.34 -13.80
CA ASP A 78 3.01 14.48 -12.88
C ASP A 78 1.70 14.58 -12.09
N ILE A 79 1.79 14.96 -10.82
CA ILE A 79 0.63 15.24 -9.97
C ILE A 79 0.18 16.68 -10.21
N ASN A 80 -1.07 16.87 -10.63
CA ASN A 80 -1.63 18.19 -10.92
C ASN A 80 -3.15 18.23 -10.71
N ASP A 81 -3.73 19.42 -10.87
CA ASP A 81 -5.15 19.74 -10.64
C ASP A 81 -6.01 19.65 -11.90
N ARG A 82 -5.57 18.89 -12.91
CA ARG A 82 -6.29 18.79 -14.19
C ARG A 82 -7.40 17.77 -14.19
N ALA A 83 -7.38 16.82 -13.27
CA ALA A 83 -8.46 15.86 -13.08
C ALA A 83 -9.77 16.55 -12.66
N ASP A 84 -10.90 15.95 -13.01
CA ASP A 84 -12.22 16.46 -12.62
C ASP A 84 -12.74 15.71 -11.38
N ASN A 85 -12.75 16.43 -10.25
CA ASN A 85 -13.19 15.96 -8.92
C ASN A 85 -12.49 14.66 -8.44
N PRO A 86 -11.16 14.68 -8.22
CA PRO A 86 -10.47 13.56 -7.57
C PRO A 86 -11.10 13.18 -6.22
N PRO A 87 -11.20 11.88 -5.91
CA PRO A 87 -11.68 11.39 -4.62
C PRO A 87 -10.95 11.97 -3.41
N SER A 88 -9.63 12.14 -3.50
CA SER A 88 -8.77 12.46 -2.36
C SER A 88 -8.54 13.96 -2.15
N GLY A 89 -8.89 14.80 -3.13
CA GLY A 89 -8.66 16.24 -3.07
C GLY A 89 -8.64 16.93 -4.42
N ALA A 90 -7.81 17.96 -4.52
CA ALA A 90 -7.70 18.80 -5.73
C ALA A 90 -6.75 18.22 -6.79
N TYR A 91 -5.97 17.20 -6.44
CA TYR A 91 -4.88 16.69 -7.26
C TYR A 91 -5.08 15.20 -7.58
N ALA A 92 -4.51 14.77 -8.70
CA ALA A 92 -4.40 13.37 -9.08
C ALA A 92 -3.13 13.19 -9.92
N LEU A 93 -2.66 11.95 -10.02
CA LEU A 93 -1.56 11.62 -10.90
C LEU A 93 -2.02 11.65 -12.37
N ASN A 94 -1.35 12.43 -13.21
CA ASN A 94 -1.62 12.54 -14.63
C ASN A 94 -0.62 11.76 -15.48
N PHE A 95 -1.12 10.97 -16.43
CA PHE A 95 -0.40 10.43 -17.57
C PHE A 95 -0.80 11.28 -18.78
N ASN A 96 0.10 12.15 -19.23
CA ASN A 96 -0.15 13.22 -20.20
C ASN A 96 0.42 12.96 -21.61
N GLY A 97 1.03 11.79 -21.86
CA GLY A 97 1.53 11.33 -23.15
C GLY A 97 2.88 11.88 -23.60
N LYS A 98 3.64 12.62 -22.76
CA LYS A 98 4.86 13.33 -23.18
C LYS A 98 6.17 12.55 -22.95
N PRO A 99 7.17 12.72 -23.83
CA PRO A 99 7.15 13.48 -25.08
C PRO A 99 6.57 12.73 -26.28
N ASP A 100 6.47 11.41 -26.25
CA ASP A 100 5.84 10.56 -27.27
C ASP A 100 5.43 9.20 -26.64
N GLY A 101 4.23 9.13 -26.05
CA GLY A 101 3.38 7.94 -26.14
C GLY A 101 3.36 6.92 -24.99
N ASP A 102 4.31 6.93 -24.05
CA ASP A 102 4.28 6.01 -22.91
C ASP A 102 4.70 6.72 -21.62
N ASP A 103 3.74 6.99 -20.74
CA ASP A 103 4.02 7.38 -19.36
C ASP A 103 3.86 6.16 -18.47
N ALA A 104 4.66 6.08 -17.41
CA ALA A 104 4.57 4.98 -16.47
C ALA A 104 4.84 5.42 -15.03
N LEU A 105 4.09 4.81 -14.12
CA LEU A 105 4.34 4.87 -12.69
C LEU A 105 4.49 3.46 -12.16
N GLU A 106 5.67 3.16 -11.59
CA GLU A 106 5.99 1.84 -11.06
C GLU A 106 6.14 1.88 -9.56
N LEU A 107 5.36 1.06 -8.86
CA LEU A 107 5.53 0.88 -7.42
C LEU A 107 6.84 0.15 -7.17
N LYS A 108 7.60 0.64 -6.20
CA LYS A 108 8.79 -0.06 -5.71
C LYS A 108 8.41 -1.43 -5.11
N PRO A 109 9.35 -2.37 -5.01
CA PRO A 109 9.07 -3.73 -4.57
C PRO A 109 8.27 -3.80 -3.27
N LEU A 110 7.33 -4.75 -3.19
CA LEU A 110 6.55 -5.13 -2.01
C LEU A 110 6.84 -6.57 -1.63
N ASP A 111 6.91 -6.82 -0.32
CA ASP A 111 7.02 -8.19 0.19
C ASP A 111 5.62 -8.75 0.42
N LEU A 112 5.17 -9.59 -0.53
CA LEU A 112 3.92 -10.34 -0.42
C LEU A 112 4.16 -11.80 -0.01
N SER A 113 5.38 -12.15 0.43
CA SER A 113 5.71 -13.52 0.83
C SER A 113 4.81 -14.00 1.97
N GLY A 114 4.18 -15.15 1.78
CA GLY A 114 3.27 -15.72 2.79
C GLY A 114 1.93 -15.00 2.94
N MET A 115 1.62 -14.02 2.08
CA MET A 115 0.35 -13.28 2.10
C MET A 115 -0.76 -13.92 1.25
N ALA A 116 -0.51 -15.08 0.64
CA ALA A 116 -1.53 -15.82 -0.11
C ALA A 116 -2.72 -16.19 0.79
N GLY A 117 -3.96 -16.07 0.29
CA GLY A 117 -5.16 -16.33 1.08
C GLY A 117 -5.55 -15.24 2.09
N THR A 118 -4.79 -14.13 2.18
CA THR A 118 -5.13 -13.01 3.08
C THR A 118 -6.12 -12.00 2.48
N GLY A 119 -6.42 -12.13 1.18
CA GLY A 119 -7.26 -11.19 0.43
C GLY A 119 -6.52 -9.95 -0.06
N MET A 120 -5.19 -10.03 -0.22
CA MET A 120 -4.39 -8.94 -0.79
C MET A 120 -4.99 -8.42 -2.09
N ARG A 121 -5.13 -7.10 -2.18
CA ARG A 121 -5.73 -6.42 -3.33
C ARG A 121 -5.01 -5.13 -3.67
N LEU A 122 -5.09 -4.77 -4.94
CA LEU A 122 -4.81 -3.42 -5.42
C LEU A 122 -6.15 -2.68 -5.56
N ARG A 123 -6.24 -1.47 -5.03
CA ARG A 123 -7.36 -0.53 -5.21
C ARG A 123 -6.82 0.78 -5.74
N TYR A 124 -7.57 1.43 -6.61
CA TYR A 124 -7.25 2.76 -7.12
C TYR A 124 -8.49 3.31 -7.82
N TYR A 125 -8.57 4.62 -7.92
CA TYR A 125 -9.52 5.27 -8.81
C TYR A 125 -8.82 5.65 -10.10
N TYR A 126 -9.56 5.64 -11.20
CA TYR A 126 -9.08 6.16 -12.47
C TYR A 126 -10.15 6.99 -13.15
N GLN A 127 -9.71 7.92 -13.99
CA GLN A 127 -10.56 8.77 -14.80
C GLN A 127 -9.88 8.98 -16.17
N PRO A 128 -10.54 8.64 -17.28
CA PRO A 128 -10.12 9.10 -18.60
C PRO A 128 -10.54 10.55 -18.77
N GLN A 129 -9.63 11.36 -19.30
CA GLN A 129 -9.83 12.80 -19.51
C GLN A 129 -10.04 13.59 -18.21
N GLY A 130 -9.45 14.77 -18.14
CA GLY A 130 -9.73 15.78 -17.12
C GLY A 130 -10.18 17.05 -17.81
N ASN A 131 -9.49 18.15 -17.56
CA ASN A 131 -9.64 19.38 -18.33
C ASN A 131 -8.83 19.44 -19.64
N GLY A 132 -8.08 18.38 -19.96
CA GLY A 132 -7.34 18.24 -21.22
C GLY A 132 -7.99 17.28 -22.22
N ASN A 133 -7.18 16.64 -23.06
CA ASN A 133 -7.70 15.85 -24.18
C ASN A 133 -8.14 14.47 -23.71
N ALA A 134 -9.23 14.00 -24.32
CA ALA A 134 -9.71 12.65 -24.09
C ALA A 134 -8.81 11.66 -24.84
N PRO A 135 -8.34 10.60 -24.17
CA PRO A 135 -7.68 9.49 -24.86
C PRO A 135 -8.56 8.86 -25.92
N GLU A 136 -7.95 8.48 -27.03
CA GLU A 136 -8.64 7.88 -28.16
C GLU A 136 -8.98 6.41 -27.89
N PRO A 137 -10.01 5.83 -28.54
CA PRO A 137 -10.44 4.46 -28.25
C PRO A 137 -9.35 3.38 -28.42
N GLU A 138 -8.31 3.65 -29.21
CA GLU A 138 -7.12 2.83 -29.40
C GLU A 138 -6.07 2.96 -28.29
N ASP A 139 -6.13 4.03 -27.50
CA ASP A 139 -5.24 4.27 -26.37
C ASP A 139 -5.70 3.48 -25.16
N SER A 140 -4.77 3.31 -24.22
CA SER A 140 -5.12 2.62 -22.99
C SER A 140 -4.31 3.02 -21.79
N LEU A 141 -5.00 3.22 -20.67
CA LEU A 141 -4.41 3.04 -19.35
C LEU A 141 -4.32 1.55 -19.04
N ARG A 142 -3.15 1.09 -18.62
CA ARG A 142 -2.88 -0.32 -18.34
C ARG A 142 -2.32 -0.50 -16.95
N VAL A 143 -2.69 -1.61 -16.32
CA VAL A 143 -2.14 -2.06 -15.04
C VAL A 143 -1.48 -3.40 -15.22
N HIS A 144 -0.22 -3.49 -14.79
CA HIS A 144 0.58 -4.71 -14.81
C HIS A 144 1.05 -5.08 -13.41
N PHE A 145 1.13 -6.38 -13.16
CA PHE A 145 1.83 -6.92 -11.99
C PHE A 145 3.10 -7.63 -12.44
N LYS A 146 4.18 -7.44 -11.68
CA LYS A 146 5.42 -8.20 -11.87
C LYS A 146 5.37 -9.47 -11.04
N ASN A 147 5.51 -10.63 -11.71
CA ASN A 147 5.55 -11.92 -11.02
C ASN A 147 6.97 -12.30 -10.58
N ASP A 148 7.08 -13.40 -9.83
CA ASP A 148 8.33 -13.99 -9.33
C ASP A 148 9.30 -14.48 -10.43
N LEU A 149 8.85 -14.56 -11.68
CA LEU A 149 9.69 -14.80 -12.86
C LEU A 149 10.26 -13.51 -13.46
N GLY A 150 9.93 -12.35 -12.89
CA GLY A 150 10.33 -11.03 -13.37
C GLY A 150 9.50 -10.51 -14.54
N ASN A 151 8.44 -11.21 -14.94
CA ASN A 151 7.59 -10.82 -16.07
C ASN A 151 6.52 -9.82 -15.63
N TRP A 152 6.35 -8.74 -16.40
CA TRP A 152 5.19 -7.87 -16.29
C TRP A 152 3.99 -8.52 -16.99
N VAL A 153 2.94 -8.79 -16.23
CA VAL A 153 1.72 -9.42 -16.73
C VAL A 153 0.60 -8.39 -16.74
N LEU A 154 -0.06 -8.21 -17.88
CA LEU A 154 -1.20 -7.30 -18.02
C LEU A 154 -2.39 -7.82 -17.22
N ILE A 155 -2.90 -7.00 -16.31
CA ILE A 155 -4.02 -7.33 -15.42
C ILE A 155 -5.29 -6.64 -15.87
N LYS A 156 -5.19 -5.35 -16.21
CA LYS A 156 -6.31 -4.53 -16.67
C LYS A 156 -5.84 -3.59 -17.78
N SER A 157 -6.76 -3.31 -18.70
CA SER A 157 -6.61 -2.33 -19.77
C SER A 157 -7.92 -1.57 -19.89
N TYR A 158 -7.86 -0.25 -19.83
CA TYR A 158 -9.00 0.66 -19.98
C TYR A 158 -8.87 1.36 -21.32
N PRO A 159 -9.85 1.23 -22.23
CA PRO A 159 -9.82 1.92 -23.52
C PRO A 159 -10.08 3.40 -23.35
N GLY A 160 -9.46 4.24 -24.19
CA GLY A 160 -9.72 5.68 -24.18
C GLY A 160 -11.20 6.00 -24.40
N THR A 161 -11.69 6.94 -23.60
CA THR A 161 -13.06 7.44 -23.66
C THR A 161 -13.07 8.92 -23.29
N THR A 162 -14.15 9.61 -23.62
CA THR A 162 -14.41 10.98 -23.13
C THR A 162 -14.65 10.99 -21.63
N LEU A 163 -14.51 12.18 -21.03
CA LEU A 163 -14.64 12.47 -19.60
C LEU A 163 -15.72 11.65 -18.90
N GLN A 164 -15.29 10.94 -17.85
CA GLN A 164 -16.17 10.24 -16.91
C GLN A 164 -15.79 10.60 -15.48
N PRO A 165 -16.70 10.51 -14.50
CA PRO A 165 -16.31 10.56 -13.09
C PRO A 165 -15.25 9.49 -12.76
N PHE A 166 -14.45 9.73 -11.72
CA PHE A 166 -13.54 8.70 -11.21
C PHE A 166 -14.29 7.39 -10.89
N VAL A 167 -13.71 6.28 -11.35
CA VAL A 167 -14.22 4.93 -11.14
C VAL A 167 -13.24 4.19 -10.24
N LEU A 168 -13.76 3.60 -9.15
CA LEU A 168 -12.98 2.70 -8.29
C LEU A 168 -12.77 1.34 -9.00
N GLU A 169 -11.51 0.94 -9.14
CA GLU A 169 -11.13 -0.44 -9.47
C GLU A 169 -10.62 -1.16 -8.22
N GLU A 170 -10.98 -2.43 -8.08
CA GLU A 170 -10.44 -3.33 -7.06
C GLU A 170 -10.03 -4.65 -7.72
N ILE A 171 -8.75 -5.02 -7.55
CA ILE A 171 -8.17 -6.22 -8.12
C ILE A 171 -7.68 -7.11 -6.98
N ASP A 172 -8.30 -8.27 -6.83
CA ASP A 172 -7.78 -9.34 -5.97
C ASP A 172 -6.52 -9.95 -6.61
N ILE A 173 -5.38 -9.80 -5.92
CA ILE A 173 -4.07 -10.25 -6.41
C ILE A 173 -4.03 -11.77 -6.54
N GLU A 174 -4.77 -12.52 -5.73
CA GLU A 174 -4.75 -13.98 -5.76
C GLU A 174 -5.44 -14.55 -7.00
N SER A 175 -6.50 -13.88 -7.48
CA SER A 175 -7.25 -14.31 -8.65
C SER A 175 -6.74 -13.71 -9.98
N ALA A 176 -5.78 -12.80 -9.93
CA ALA A 176 -5.25 -12.11 -11.10
C ALA A 176 -4.44 -13.09 -12.02
N PRO A 177 -4.50 -12.91 -13.35
CA PRO A 177 -3.77 -13.77 -14.28
C PRO A 177 -2.26 -13.60 -14.06
N ASN A 178 -1.56 -14.66 -13.64
CA ASN A 178 -0.18 -14.59 -13.15
C ASN A 178 0.91 -14.90 -14.20
N GLY A 179 0.53 -15.17 -15.45
CA GLY A 179 1.47 -15.49 -16.52
C GLY A 179 2.36 -16.71 -16.24
N GLY A 180 1.89 -17.65 -15.42
CA GLY A 180 2.62 -18.87 -15.04
C GLY A 180 3.54 -18.72 -13.81
N GLY A 181 3.64 -17.53 -13.21
CA GLY A 181 4.38 -17.27 -11.97
C GLY A 181 3.49 -17.08 -10.74
N SER A 182 4.02 -16.43 -9.71
CA SER A 182 3.32 -16.03 -8.48
C SER A 182 3.50 -14.53 -8.19
N TYR A 183 2.52 -13.94 -7.52
CA TYR A 183 2.60 -12.57 -6.99
C TYR A 183 2.94 -12.53 -5.50
N PHE A 184 2.87 -13.64 -4.80
CA PHE A 184 3.14 -13.73 -3.35
C PHE A 184 4.61 -14.03 -3.09
N PHE A 185 5.47 -13.06 -3.40
CA PHE A 185 6.92 -13.14 -3.23
C PHE A 185 7.49 -11.79 -2.76
N GLY A 186 8.77 -11.79 -2.41
CA GLY A 186 9.44 -10.66 -1.76
C GLY A 186 9.71 -9.43 -2.63
N GLN A 187 9.34 -9.44 -3.91
CA GLN A 187 9.67 -8.35 -4.85
C GLN A 187 8.50 -8.04 -5.80
N PHE A 188 7.27 -8.21 -5.34
CA PHE A 188 6.07 -7.90 -6.12
C PHE A 188 6.03 -6.40 -6.47
N GLN A 189 5.61 -6.07 -7.68
CA GLN A 189 5.49 -4.68 -8.12
C GLN A 189 4.22 -4.47 -8.94
N VAL A 190 3.72 -3.24 -8.91
CA VAL A 190 2.60 -2.76 -9.72
C VAL A 190 3.12 -1.70 -10.69
N ARG A 191 2.64 -1.71 -11.93
CA ARG A 191 2.90 -0.65 -12.90
C ARG A 191 1.60 -0.16 -13.49
N PHE A 192 1.41 1.15 -13.44
CA PHE A 192 0.45 1.88 -14.26
C PHE A 192 1.18 2.42 -15.47
N SER A 193 0.58 2.35 -16.65
CA SER A 193 1.15 2.95 -17.85
C SER A 193 0.05 3.41 -18.79
N SER A 194 0.20 4.59 -19.38
CA SER A 194 -0.55 4.95 -20.58
C SER A 194 0.19 4.40 -21.80
N ILE A 195 -0.59 3.96 -22.80
CA ILE A 195 -0.08 3.72 -24.15
C ILE A 195 -0.95 4.53 -25.08
N GLY A 196 -0.32 5.49 -25.76
CA GLY A 196 -0.92 6.32 -26.79
C GLY A 196 -0.55 5.83 -28.20
N GLY A 197 -1.49 5.84 -29.11
CA GLY A 197 -1.22 5.81 -30.54
C GLY A 197 -0.52 7.09 -30.98
N ALA A 198 0.12 7.08 -32.16
CA ALA A 198 0.58 8.30 -32.82
C ALA A 198 -0.62 9.11 -33.37
N GLY A 199 -1.55 9.48 -32.50
CA GLY A 199 -2.74 10.26 -32.81
C GLY A 199 -2.40 11.69 -33.24
N PHE A 200 -3.41 12.45 -33.66
CA PHE A 200 -3.22 13.84 -34.10
C PHE A 200 -2.94 14.80 -32.93
N PHE A 201 -3.19 14.36 -31.69
CA PHE A 201 -2.96 15.11 -30.46
C PHE A 201 -2.01 14.31 -29.57
N PRO A 202 -0.75 14.75 -29.37
CA PRO A 202 0.26 13.94 -28.69
C PRO A 202 0.12 13.89 -27.16
N ASN A 203 -0.98 14.40 -26.59
CA ASN A 203 -1.14 14.50 -25.14
C ASN A 203 -2.57 14.14 -24.75
N ASP A 204 -2.79 12.88 -24.40
CA ASP A 204 -4.06 12.38 -23.89
C ASP A 204 -3.95 12.12 -22.39
N ASP A 205 -4.87 12.70 -21.63
CA ASP A 205 -4.78 12.67 -20.18
C ASP A 205 -5.53 11.47 -19.60
N TRP A 206 -4.81 10.69 -18.80
CA TRP A 206 -5.38 9.72 -17.88
C TRP A 206 -5.04 10.12 -16.45
N PHE A 207 -5.99 9.97 -15.55
CA PHE A 207 -5.79 10.25 -14.14
C PHE A 207 -5.96 8.99 -13.31
N ILE A 208 -5.09 8.82 -12.31
CA ILE A 208 -5.30 7.88 -11.21
C ILE A 208 -5.20 8.58 -9.86
N ASP A 209 -5.93 8.06 -8.89
CA ASP A 209 -5.97 8.58 -7.52
C ASP A 209 -6.14 7.43 -6.50
N ASP A 210 -5.81 7.68 -5.24
CA ASP A 210 -6.02 6.77 -4.10
C ASP A 210 -5.47 5.35 -4.34
N VAL A 211 -4.22 5.22 -4.78
CA VAL A 211 -3.62 3.92 -5.06
C VAL A 211 -3.26 3.22 -3.76
N GLU A 212 -3.87 2.06 -3.51
CA GLU A 212 -3.69 1.25 -2.31
C GLU A 212 -3.32 -0.20 -2.64
N VAL A 213 -2.27 -0.73 -2.01
CA VAL A 213 -2.00 -2.18 -1.96
C VAL A 213 -2.08 -2.65 -0.51
N GLY A 214 -3.04 -3.53 -0.23
CA GLY A 214 -3.32 -3.93 1.14
C GLY A 214 -4.32 -5.07 1.28
N MET A 215 -4.56 -5.49 2.52
CA MET A 215 -5.60 -6.48 2.84
C MET A 215 -6.96 -5.79 3.02
N PRO A 216 -8.08 -6.53 2.95
CA PRO A 216 -9.38 -5.99 3.19
C PRO A 216 -9.52 -5.50 4.64
N GLY A 217 -9.90 -4.24 4.82
CA GLY A 217 -10.06 -3.62 6.13
C GLY A 217 -8.79 -3.04 6.75
N LEU A 218 -7.64 -3.14 6.06
CA LEU A 218 -6.36 -2.50 6.44
C LEU A 218 -6.09 -1.17 5.70
N ALA A 219 -7.05 -0.67 4.91
CA ALA A 219 -6.95 0.62 4.23
C ALA A 219 -6.43 1.68 5.20
N ILE A 220 -5.23 2.19 4.88
CA ILE A 220 -4.47 3.13 5.69
C ILE A 220 -5.33 4.37 5.91
N GLU A 221 -5.15 4.91 7.11
CA GLU A 221 -5.46 6.28 7.48
C GLU A 221 -5.29 7.22 6.28
N ASP A 222 -6.40 7.82 5.88
CA ASP A 222 -6.46 8.89 4.90
C ASP A 222 -5.53 10.04 5.35
N GLU A 223 -4.28 10.04 4.86
CA GLU A 223 -3.35 11.17 5.02
C GLU A 223 -3.71 12.35 4.09
N SER A 224 -4.79 12.25 3.30
CA SER A 224 -5.29 13.34 2.43
C SER A 224 -5.98 14.46 3.22
N GLY A 225 -6.00 14.40 4.56
CA GLY A 225 -6.75 15.36 5.37
C GLY A 225 -8.27 15.28 5.16
N THR A 226 -8.75 14.28 4.42
CA THR A 226 -10.18 14.05 4.21
C THR A 226 -10.72 13.31 5.43
N LEU A 227 -11.35 14.09 6.30
CA LEU A 227 -12.03 13.54 7.47
C LEU A 227 -13.17 12.63 7.00
N PRO A 228 -13.37 11.45 7.62
CA PRO A 228 -14.49 10.58 7.28
C PRO A 228 -15.80 11.37 7.40
N LEU A 229 -16.75 11.16 6.49
CA LEU A 229 -18.00 11.94 6.50
C LEU A 229 -19.01 11.45 7.54
N THR A 230 -18.83 10.24 8.05
CA THR A 230 -19.77 9.56 8.95
C THR A 230 -19.03 8.84 10.07
N TYR A 231 -19.69 8.70 11.22
CA TYR A 231 -19.24 7.78 12.25
C TYR A 231 -19.47 6.33 11.77
N GLU A 232 -18.44 5.49 11.86
CA GLU A 232 -18.55 4.07 11.55
C GLU A 232 -17.59 3.26 12.43
N VAL A 233 -18.02 2.08 12.90
CA VAL A 233 -17.10 1.02 13.34
C VAL A 233 -17.26 -0.20 12.44
N LYS A 234 -16.16 -0.62 11.83
CA LYS A 234 -16.09 -1.78 10.94
C LYS A 234 -16.18 -3.08 11.76
N PRO A 235 -16.61 -4.20 11.15
CA PRO A 235 -16.44 -5.52 11.76
C PRO A 235 -14.98 -5.72 12.19
N ASN A 236 -14.77 -6.42 13.31
CA ASN A 236 -13.41 -6.72 13.75
C ASN A 236 -12.81 -7.80 12.82
N TYR A 237 -11.52 -7.71 12.51
CA TYR A 237 -10.81 -8.68 11.69
C TYR A 237 -9.46 -9.08 12.32
N PRO A 238 -9.10 -10.37 12.36
CA PRO A 238 -9.93 -11.53 11.98
C PRO A 238 -11.16 -11.72 12.91
N ASN A 239 -12.19 -12.43 12.45
CA ASN A 239 -13.33 -12.88 13.26
C ASN A 239 -13.96 -14.15 12.62
N PRO A 240 -13.85 -15.35 13.23
CA PRO A 240 -13.23 -15.63 14.53
C PRO A 240 -11.72 -15.31 14.57
N PHE A 241 -11.17 -15.07 15.77
CA PHE A 241 -9.76 -14.68 15.95
C PHE A 241 -9.04 -15.52 17.01
N ASN A 242 -7.70 -15.60 16.93
CA ASN A 242 -6.83 -16.27 17.90
C ASN A 242 -5.40 -15.66 17.89
N PRO A 243 -4.89 -15.08 18.99
CA PRO A 243 -5.61 -14.50 20.12
C PRO A 243 -6.01 -13.04 19.86
N SER A 244 -5.61 -12.43 18.74
CA SER A 244 -5.78 -11.00 18.48
C SER A 244 -6.72 -10.66 17.33
N THR A 245 -7.45 -9.56 17.46
CA THR A 245 -8.30 -8.96 16.42
C THR A 245 -8.16 -7.44 16.43
N THR A 246 -8.37 -6.81 15.28
CA THR A 246 -8.34 -5.36 15.12
C THR A 246 -9.75 -4.84 14.87
N ILE A 247 -10.10 -3.75 15.55
CA ILE A 247 -11.36 -3.02 15.41
C ILE A 247 -11.03 -1.66 14.80
N ALA A 248 -11.39 -1.46 13.53
CA ALA A 248 -11.25 -0.18 12.84
C ALA A 248 -12.51 0.67 12.99
N TYR A 249 -12.35 1.96 13.25
CA TYR A 249 -13.43 2.94 13.38
C TYR A 249 -13.02 4.30 12.81
N GLN A 250 -14.00 5.11 12.45
CA GLN A 250 -13.77 6.42 11.84
C GLN A 250 -14.63 7.50 12.51
N LEU A 251 -14.08 8.71 12.62
CA LEU A 251 -14.61 9.84 13.37
C LEU A 251 -14.69 11.09 12.47
N PRO A 252 -15.89 11.57 12.08
CA PRO A 252 -16.03 12.77 11.26
C PRO A 252 -15.65 14.07 11.99
N ARG A 253 -15.60 14.02 13.33
CA ARG A 253 -15.27 15.15 14.20
C ARG A 253 -14.53 14.62 15.43
N SER A 254 -13.58 15.40 15.95
CA SER A 254 -12.86 15.10 17.18
C SER A 254 -13.83 15.01 18.36
N GLY A 255 -13.56 14.11 19.31
CA GLY A 255 -14.43 13.90 20.45
C GLY A 255 -14.02 12.74 21.36
N GLU A 256 -14.77 12.58 22.44
CA GLU A 256 -14.57 11.44 23.36
C GLU A 256 -15.01 10.13 22.70
N VAL A 257 -14.11 9.14 22.74
CA VAL A 257 -14.35 7.80 22.22
C VAL A 257 -14.22 6.78 23.33
N ALA A 258 -15.22 5.89 23.42
CA ALA A 258 -15.17 4.71 24.28
C ALA A 258 -15.38 3.44 23.44
N LEU A 259 -14.42 2.52 23.54
CA LEU A 259 -14.49 1.19 22.97
C LEU A 259 -14.24 0.16 24.07
N GLU A 260 -15.29 -0.58 24.41
CA GLU A 260 -15.32 -1.49 25.55
C GLU A 260 -15.77 -2.89 25.12
N ILE A 261 -15.17 -3.91 25.73
CA ILE A 261 -15.44 -5.31 25.46
C ILE A 261 -16.18 -5.93 26.63
N TYR A 262 -17.18 -6.74 26.32
CA TYR A 262 -18.06 -7.43 27.24
C TYR A 262 -18.11 -8.92 26.90
N ASN A 263 -18.25 -9.77 27.92
CA ASN A 263 -18.54 -11.19 27.72
C ASN A 263 -20.04 -11.41 27.44
N ALA A 264 -20.43 -12.66 27.15
CA ALA A 264 -21.81 -13.04 26.90
C ALA A 264 -22.78 -12.77 28.07
N LEU A 265 -22.27 -12.59 29.30
CA LEU A 265 -23.06 -12.24 30.48
C LEU A 265 -23.22 -10.73 30.66
N GLY A 266 -22.68 -9.92 29.74
CA GLY A 266 -22.71 -8.46 29.83
C GLY A 266 -21.73 -7.87 30.84
N GLN A 267 -20.77 -8.65 31.32
CA GLN A 267 -19.71 -8.15 32.21
C GLN A 267 -18.60 -7.52 31.37
N LYS A 268 -18.15 -6.33 31.77
CA LYS A 268 -17.02 -5.66 31.10
C LYS A 268 -15.73 -6.44 31.32
N VAL A 269 -15.04 -6.73 30.23
CA VAL A 269 -13.82 -7.53 30.15
C VAL A 269 -12.60 -6.62 29.99
N ARG A 270 -12.67 -5.69 29.04
CA ARG A 270 -11.55 -4.84 28.66
C ARG A 270 -12.06 -3.48 28.20
N THR A 271 -11.35 -2.42 28.57
CA THR A 271 -11.48 -1.11 27.94
C THR A 271 -10.32 -0.94 26.96
N LEU A 272 -10.61 -0.79 25.66
CA LEU A 272 -9.58 -0.60 24.63
C LEU A 272 -9.28 0.87 24.40
N VAL A 273 -10.32 1.70 24.40
CA VAL A 273 -10.24 3.15 24.19
C VAL A 273 -11.20 3.81 25.16
N ASN A 274 -10.75 4.87 25.84
CA ASN A 274 -11.58 5.72 26.69
C ASN A 274 -10.90 7.09 26.82
N GLN A 275 -10.86 7.84 25.72
CA GLN A 275 -10.15 9.11 25.63
C GLN A 275 -10.67 9.96 24.48
N HIS A 276 -10.27 11.24 24.50
CA HIS A 276 -10.38 12.11 23.36
C HIS A 276 -9.57 11.57 22.16
N LYS A 277 -10.17 11.64 20.97
CA LYS A 277 -9.56 11.30 19.69
C LYS A 277 -9.86 12.40 18.69
N GLU A 278 -8.88 12.71 17.84
CA GLU A 278 -9.07 13.64 16.73
C GLU A 278 -9.96 13.02 15.65
N ALA A 279 -10.59 13.87 14.83
CA ALA A 279 -11.29 13.42 13.63
C ALA A 279 -10.32 12.63 12.73
N GLY A 280 -10.81 11.58 12.08
CA GLY A 280 -10.00 10.69 11.24
C GLY A 280 -10.34 9.22 11.40
N PHE A 281 -9.52 8.38 10.79
CA PHE A 281 -9.61 6.92 10.89
C PHE A 281 -8.73 6.43 12.04
N HIS A 282 -9.17 5.39 12.74
CA HIS A 282 -8.51 4.88 13.93
C HIS A 282 -8.65 3.38 14.03
N GLN A 283 -7.73 2.75 14.76
CA GLN A 283 -7.76 1.33 15.06
C GLN A 283 -7.48 1.03 16.54
N ALA A 284 -8.08 -0.05 17.02
CA ALA A 284 -7.80 -0.60 18.34
C ALA A 284 -7.69 -2.12 18.26
N GLN A 285 -6.62 -2.67 18.82
CA GLN A 285 -6.38 -4.12 18.86
C GLN A 285 -6.83 -4.69 20.20
N TRP A 286 -7.47 -5.86 20.15
CA TRP A 286 -7.70 -6.69 21.33
C TRP A 286 -6.97 -8.02 21.20
N ASP A 287 -6.25 -8.41 22.25
CA ASP A 287 -5.39 -9.59 22.33
C ASP A 287 -6.00 -10.74 23.15
N GLY A 288 -7.30 -10.69 23.40
CA GLY A 288 -7.99 -11.71 24.20
C GLY A 288 -7.67 -11.65 25.70
N ARG A 289 -7.18 -10.51 26.22
CA ARG A 289 -6.97 -10.30 27.67
C ARG A 289 -8.00 -9.35 28.28
N ASN A 290 -8.24 -9.50 29.57
CA ASN A 290 -9.04 -8.56 30.36
C ASN A 290 -8.20 -7.36 30.85
N ASP A 291 -8.82 -6.40 31.55
CA ASP A 291 -8.14 -5.22 32.12
C ASP A 291 -7.01 -5.58 33.12
N ARG A 292 -6.99 -6.79 33.67
CA ARG A 292 -5.93 -7.30 34.55
C ARG A 292 -4.78 -7.99 33.79
N GLY A 293 -4.82 -7.98 32.45
CA GLY A 293 -3.81 -8.66 31.61
C GLY A 293 -3.93 -10.19 31.58
N LEU A 294 -5.01 -10.75 32.13
CA LEU A 294 -5.26 -12.19 32.13
C LEU A 294 -6.02 -12.59 30.87
N GLN A 295 -5.62 -13.68 30.23
CA GLN A 295 -6.34 -14.24 29.09
C GLN A 295 -7.77 -14.64 29.49
N VAL A 296 -8.72 -14.34 28.62
CA VAL A 296 -10.10 -14.79 28.80
C VAL A 296 -10.35 -16.13 28.09
N ALA A 297 -11.50 -16.75 28.32
CA ALA A 297 -11.86 -18.03 27.71
C ALA A 297 -12.30 -17.85 26.25
N SER A 298 -12.18 -18.90 25.42
CA SER A 298 -12.79 -18.91 24.08
C SER A 298 -14.30 -18.71 24.19
N GLY A 299 -14.89 -18.04 23.22
CA GLY A 299 -16.33 -17.80 23.22
C GLY A 299 -16.75 -16.50 22.53
N ILE A 300 -18.02 -16.15 22.73
CA ILE A 300 -18.62 -14.95 22.16
C ILE A 300 -18.37 -13.77 23.09
N TYR A 301 -17.88 -12.69 22.49
CA TYR A 301 -17.72 -11.39 23.11
C TYR A 301 -18.48 -10.34 22.31
N ILE A 302 -18.80 -9.24 22.97
CA ILE A 302 -19.50 -8.11 22.41
C ILE A 302 -18.64 -6.88 22.66
N TYR A 303 -18.37 -6.07 21.64
CA TYR A 303 -17.82 -4.75 21.86
C TYR A 303 -18.87 -3.67 21.65
N ARG A 304 -18.76 -2.61 22.44
CA ARG A 304 -19.58 -1.41 22.37
C ARG A 304 -18.67 -0.25 22.01
N PHE A 305 -19.02 0.44 20.94
CA PHE A 305 -18.36 1.64 20.47
C PHE A 305 -19.26 2.85 20.70
N ALA A 306 -18.69 3.93 21.21
CA ALA A 306 -19.36 5.17 21.51
C ALA A 306 -18.47 6.35 21.10
N ALA A 307 -19.00 7.26 20.27
CA ALA A 307 -18.35 8.52 19.91
C ALA A 307 -19.44 9.59 19.74
N GLY A 308 -19.42 10.66 20.55
CA GLY A 308 -20.52 11.65 20.57
C GLY A 308 -21.88 10.99 20.84
N ASP A 309 -22.84 11.16 19.92
CA ASP A 309 -24.16 10.49 19.95
C ASP A 309 -24.18 9.12 19.24
N PHE A 310 -23.14 8.80 18.47
CA PHE A 310 -23.05 7.54 17.76
C PHE A 310 -22.77 6.38 18.72
N ARG A 311 -23.58 5.32 18.64
CA ARG A 311 -23.44 4.10 19.42
C ARG A 311 -23.57 2.90 18.50
N GLN A 312 -22.62 1.98 18.56
CA GLN A 312 -22.67 0.74 17.80
C GLN A 312 -22.21 -0.44 18.65
N VAL A 313 -22.87 -1.58 18.45
CA VAL A 313 -22.59 -2.82 19.17
C VAL A 313 -22.39 -3.93 18.16
N ARG A 314 -21.32 -4.71 18.32
CA ARG A 314 -21.00 -5.82 17.42
C ARG A 314 -20.47 -7.01 18.20
N LYS A 315 -20.64 -8.20 17.62
CA LYS A 315 -20.22 -9.48 18.19
C LYS A 315 -18.89 -9.95 17.59
N MET A 316 -18.09 -10.64 18.40
CA MET A 316 -16.83 -11.25 17.98
C MET A 316 -16.66 -12.63 18.64
N ILE A 317 -15.90 -13.50 17.99
CA ILE A 317 -15.68 -14.88 18.42
C ILE A 317 -14.18 -15.10 18.65
N LEU A 318 -13.80 -15.33 19.89
CA LEU A 318 -12.43 -15.72 20.27
C LEU A 318 -12.30 -17.25 20.22
N LEU A 319 -11.34 -17.74 19.43
CA LEU A 319 -10.92 -19.13 19.40
C LEU A 319 -9.60 -19.29 20.18
N LYS A 320 -9.43 -20.45 20.82
CA LYS A 320 -8.14 -20.91 21.33
C LYS A 320 -7.75 -22.15 20.58
#